data_AF-A0A7V4E5A2-F1
#
_entry.id   AF-A0A7V4E5A2-F1
#
_cell.length_a   1.000
_cell.length_b   1.000
_cell.length_c   1.000
_cell.angle_alpha   90.00
_cell.angle_beta   90.00
_cell.angle_gamma   90.00
#
_symmetry.space_group_name_H-M   'P 1'
#
loop_
_entity.id
_entity.type
_entity.pdbx_description
1 polymer ?
#
loop_
_entity_poly.entity_id
_entity_poly.type
_entity_poly.pdbx_seq_one_letter_code
_entity_poly.pdbx_strand_id
1 'polypeptide(L)'
;MTDALPQVEIGEDERLDLENLATGAFHPLRGFMTREEALSVAEAMRLPSGEVWTIPILLQLPEKPRVGRGDQVVLVHRGEKVALLQVEEAYALDLEALARAVFGTESPAHPGVRRLLAKGPYALGGRVEVLRWRPRGPLEKTPEEVRGFFRERGWRKVVAFQTRNAPHRAHEYLIRLGLEMADGVLVHPILGAKKEDDFPTEVIVKAYQALIEGFLPQDRVVLFGLATPMRYAGPKEAVFHALVRRNFGATHFL
;
A
#
# COMPACT_ATOMS: atom_id res chain seq x y z
N MET A 1 3.00 12.75 27.02
CA MET A 1 1.69 13.45 26.93
C MET A 1 0.69 12.73 26.00
N THR A 2 0.89 11.46 25.62
CA THR A 2 -0.08 10.71 24.78
C THR A 2 -1.00 9.80 25.60
N ASP A 3 -0.84 9.70 26.92
CA ASP A 3 -1.65 8.83 27.80
C ASP A 3 -3.06 9.37 28.06
N ALA A 4 -3.28 10.67 27.89
CA ALA A 4 -4.57 11.32 28.09
C ALA A 4 -5.41 11.45 26.80
N LEU A 5 -4.85 11.11 25.64
CA LEU A 5 -5.55 11.21 24.35
C LEU A 5 -6.43 9.98 24.12
N PRO A 6 -7.58 10.13 23.41
CA PRO A 6 -8.36 9.01 22.91
C PRO A 6 -7.50 8.02 22.12
N GLN A 7 -7.74 6.73 22.31
CA GLN A 7 -6.97 5.66 21.67
C GLN A 7 -7.86 4.87 20.72
N VAL A 8 -7.29 4.48 19.58
CA VAL A 8 -7.94 3.63 18.58
C VAL A 8 -7.00 2.46 18.30
N GLU A 9 -7.49 1.24 18.56
CA GLU A 9 -6.78 0.01 18.18
C GLU A 9 -6.87 -0.18 16.66
N ILE A 10 -5.74 -0.52 16.04
CA ILE A 10 -5.61 -0.71 14.60
C ILE A 10 -5.03 -2.08 14.26
N GLY A 11 -5.46 -2.62 13.12
CA GLY A 11 -4.94 -3.87 12.59
C GLY A 11 -3.58 -3.73 11.91
N GLU A 12 -3.09 -4.85 11.37
CA GLU A 12 -1.84 -4.87 10.59
C GLU A 12 -1.96 -4.07 9.28
N ASP A 13 -3.10 -4.14 8.59
CA ASP A 13 -3.31 -3.41 7.33
C ASP A 13 -3.16 -1.89 7.53
N GLU A 14 -3.81 -1.36 8.57
CA GLU A 14 -3.74 0.05 8.93
C GLU A 14 -2.31 0.45 9.34
N ARG A 15 -1.60 -0.42 10.06
CA ARG A 15 -0.19 -0.21 10.42
C ARG A 15 0.73 -0.16 9.20
N LEU A 16 0.48 -1.01 8.20
CA LEU A 16 1.24 -0.97 6.96
C LEU A 16 0.92 0.29 6.15
N ASP A 17 -0.35 0.63 5.99
CA ASP A 17 -0.77 1.80 5.22
C ASP A 17 -0.32 3.13 5.86
N LEU A 18 -0.37 3.26 7.20
CA LEU A 18 0.13 4.47 7.86
C LEU A 18 1.62 4.68 7.65
N GLU A 19 2.42 3.62 7.60
CA GLU A 19 3.85 3.74 7.30
C GLU A 19 4.08 4.07 5.82
N ASN A 20 3.25 3.56 4.91
CA ASN A 20 3.30 3.93 3.49
C ASN A 20 2.91 5.40 3.26
N LEU A 21 1.96 5.93 4.04
CA LEU A 21 1.64 7.36 4.07
C LEU A 21 2.85 8.17 4.56
N ALA A 22 3.43 7.78 5.70
CA ALA A 22 4.52 8.51 6.32
C ALA A 22 5.85 8.47 5.53
N THR A 23 6.13 7.36 4.84
CA THR A 23 7.33 7.22 3.99
C THR A 23 7.17 7.84 2.60
N GLY A 24 5.97 8.34 2.27
CA GLY A 24 5.67 8.91 0.97
C GLY A 24 5.47 7.86 -0.13
N ALA A 25 5.33 6.57 0.20
CA ALA A 25 4.98 5.54 -0.76
C ALA A 25 3.62 5.85 -1.42
N PHE A 26 2.70 6.44 -0.66
CA PHE A 26 1.37 6.86 -1.12
C PHE A 26 1.27 8.33 -1.51
N HIS A 27 2.39 9.03 -1.74
CA HIS A 27 2.36 10.41 -2.24
C HIS A 27 1.46 10.52 -3.50
N PRO A 28 0.53 11.49 -3.57
CA PRO A 28 0.50 12.75 -2.80
C PRO A 28 -0.27 12.68 -1.47
N LEU A 29 -0.80 11.53 -1.06
CA LEU A 29 -1.52 11.41 0.21
C LEU A 29 -0.61 11.73 1.40
N ARG A 30 -1.20 12.37 2.41
CA ARG A 30 -0.50 12.77 3.66
C ARG A 30 -1.18 12.24 4.93
N GLY A 31 -2.18 11.39 4.76
CA GLY A 31 -3.03 10.91 5.83
C GLY A 31 -4.08 9.93 5.31
N PHE A 32 -4.89 9.42 6.23
CA PHE A 32 -6.09 8.67 5.87
C PHE A 32 -7.13 9.64 5.31
N MET A 33 -7.88 9.20 4.30
CA MET A 33 -8.75 10.06 3.52
C MET A 33 -9.95 10.59 4.32
N THR A 34 -10.28 11.86 4.09
CA THR A 34 -11.58 12.46 4.37
C THR A 34 -12.68 11.82 3.51
N ARG A 35 -13.94 12.10 3.81
CA ARG A 35 -15.08 11.58 3.04
C ARG A 35 -15.03 12.05 1.59
N GLU A 36 -14.72 13.31 1.36
CA GLU A 36 -14.63 13.89 0.02
C GLU A 36 -13.54 13.19 -0.81
N GLU A 37 -12.35 13.00 -0.23
CA GLU A 37 -11.25 12.28 -0.87
C GLU A 37 -11.62 10.83 -1.18
N ALA A 38 -12.21 10.12 -0.21
CA ALA A 38 -12.59 8.72 -0.37
C ALA A 38 -13.60 8.52 -1.51
N LEU A 39 -14.64 9.37 -1.57
CA LEU A 39 -15.68 9.30 -2.60
C LEU A 39 -15.14 9.71 -3.97
N SER A 40 -14.40 10.82 -4.05
CA SER A 40 -13.81 11.29 -5.32
C SER A 40 -12.84 10.25 -5.90
N VAL A 41 -12.02 9.61 -5.06
CA VAL A 41 -11.13 8.52 -5.48
C VAL A 41 -11.92 7.31 -5.96
N ALA A 42 -12.94 6.91 -5.21
CA ALA A 42 -13.75 5.74 -5.54
C ALA A 42 -14.53 5.94 -6.85
N GLU A 43 -15.10 7.12 -7.09
CA GLU A 43 -15.99 7.37 -8.22
C GLU A 43 -15.26 7.91 -9.45
N ALA A 44 -14.38 8.89 -9.25
CA ALA A 44 -13.73 9.65 -10.32
C ALA A 44 -12.26 9.28 -10.53
N MET A 45 -11.68 8.41 -9.69
CA MET A 45 -10.26 8.04 -9.73
C MET A 45 -9.31 9.24 -9.60
N ARG A 46 -9.74 10.24 -8.83
CA ARG A 46 -8.99 11.47 -8.58
C ARG A 46 -9.14 11.91 -7.14
N LEU A 47 -8.10 12.58 -6.64
CA LEU A 47 -8.24 13.40 -5.44
C LEU A 47 -9.02 14.67 -5.76
N PRO A 48 -9.63 15.34 -4.76
CA PRO A 48 -10.29 16.63 -4.95
C PRO A 48 -9.38 17.70 -5.58
N SER A 49 -8.07 17.62 -5.33
CA SER A 49 -7.04 18.47 -5.93
C SER A 49 -6.74 18.16 -7.41
N GLY A 50 -7.28 17.06 -7.96
CA GLY A 50 -7.22 16.70 -9.38
C GLY A 50 -6.21 15.61 -9.74
N GLU A 51 -5.24 15.31 -8.87
CA GLU A 51 -4.28 14.23 -9.06
C GLU A 51 -4.97 12.87 -9.18
N VAL A 52 -4.44 12.01 -10.05
CA VAL A 52 -4.96 10.65 -10.24
C VAL A 52 -4.67 9.79 -9.01
N TRP A 53 -5.69 9.13 -8.48
CA TRP A 53 -5.59 8.14 -7.42
C TRP A 53 -6.84 7.25 -7.42
N THR A 54 -6.68 5.93 -7.23
CA THR A 54 -7.75 4.95 -7.57
C THR A 54 -8.20 4.06 -6.42
N ILE A 55 -7.46 4.00 -5.31
CA ILE A 55 -7.75 3.11 -4.18
C ILE A 55 -7.91 3.94 -2.91
N PRO A 56 -9.10 3.98 -2.28
CA PRO A 56 -9.29 4.69 -1.03
C PRO A 56 -8.36 4.15 0.07
N ILE A 57 -7.65 5.04 0.77
CA ILE A 57 -6.79 4.71 1.92
C ILE A 57 -7.49 5.20 3.18
N LEU A 58 -8.10 4.27 3.92
CA LEU A 58 -9.07 4.56 4.97
C LEU A 58 -8.62 3.96 6.30
N LEU A 59 -8.84 4.70 7.39
CA LEU A 59 -8.82 4.16 8.75
C LEU A 59 -10.26 3.90 9.19
N GLN A 60 -10.71 2.65 9.01
CA GLN A 60 -12.08 2.22 9.32
C GLN A 60 -12.21 1.73 10.76
N LEU A 61 -13.41 1.90 11.31
CA LEU A 61 -13.77 1.54 12.67
C LEU A 61 -15.14 0.83 12.71
N PRO A 62 -15.30 -0.21 13.55
CA PRO A 62 -16.57 -0.91 13.72
C PRO A 62 -17.63 -0.03 14.41
N GLU A 63 -17.20 0.86 15.29
CA GLU A 63 -18.07 1.73 16.06
C GLU A 63 -17.80 3.20 15.75
N LYS A 64 -18.82 4.04 15.93
CA LYS A 64 -18.71 5.47 15.68
C LYS A 64 -17.67 6.08 16.63
N PRO A 65 -16.58 6.68 16.12
CA PRO A 65 -15.59 7.30 16.97
C PRO A 65 -16.19 8.50 17.72
N ARG A 66 -15.85 8.64 19.00
CA ARG A 66 -16.23 9.81 19.84
C ARG A 66 -15.17 10.91 19.77
N VAL A 67 -14.73 11.21 18.55
CA VAL A 67 -13.77 12.28 18.24
C VAL A 67 -14.26 13.02 16.99
N GLY A 68 -13.81 14.25 16.83
CA GLY A 68 -14.15 15.10 15.71
C GLY A 68 -12.97 15.94 15.23
N ARG A 69 -13.27 16.88 14.33
CA ARG A 69 -12.28 17.76 13.72
C ARG A 69 -11.50 18.53 14.79
N GLY A 70 -10.17 18.50 14.70
CA GLY A 70 -9.25 19.17 15.61
C GLY A 70 -8.76 18.29 16.76
N ASP A 71 -9.42 17.16 17.03
CA ASP A 71 -8.95 16.21 18.03
C ASP A 71 -7.69 15.48 17.57
N GLN A 72 -6.95 14.97 18.55
CA GLN A 72 -5.83 14.06 18.33
C GLN A 72 -6.16 12.68 18.88
N VAL A 73 -5.86 11.66 18.10
CA VAL A 73 -6.07 10.25 18.47
C VAL A 73 -4.75 9.51 18.42
N VAL A 74 -4.50 8.68 19.41
CA VAL A 74 -3.37 7.74 19.40
C VAL A 74 -3.81 6.46 18.72
N LEU A 75 -3.08 6.06 17.68
CA LEU A 75 -3.25 4.75 17.06
C LEU A 75 -2.41 3.73 17.82
N VAL A 76 -3.07 2.67 18.27
CA VAL A 76 -2.48 1.59 19.07
C VAL A 76 -2.51 0.31 18.27
N HIS A 77 -1.42 -0.44 18.28
CA HIS A 77 -1.35 -1.73 17.61
C HIS A 77 -0.73 -2.75 18.56
N ARG A 78 -1.48 -3.79 18.90
CA ARG A 78 -1.05 -4.85 19.84
C ARG A 78 -0.54 -4.28 21.17
N GLY A 79 -1.24 -3.26 21.69
CA GLY A 79 -0.91 -2.59 22.95
C GLY A 79 0.22 -1.55 22.85
N GLU A 80 0.85 -1.35 21.69
CA GLU A 80 1.86 -0.31 21.50
C GLU A 80 1.27 0.93 20.82
N LYS A 81 1.59 2.13 21.32
CA LYS A 81 1.25 3.40 20.67
C LYS A 81 2.16 3.62 19.48
N VAL A 82 1.63 3.51 18.27
CA VAL A 82 2.43 3.51 17.03
C VAL A 82 2.35 4.81 16.24
N ALA A 83 1.27 5.57 16.35
CA ALA A 83 1.11 6.83 15.62
C ALA A 83 0.15 7.81 16.31
N LEU A 84 0.22 9.07 15.92
CA LEU A 84 -0.80 10.10 16.19
C LEU A 84 -1.56 10.40 14.90
N LEU A 85 -2.88 10.50 15.03
CA LEU A 85 -3.77 10.98 13.99
C LEU A 85 -4.32 12.35 14.41
N GLN A 86 -4.05 13.37 13.59
CA GLN A 86 -4.72 14.66 13.69
C GLN A 86 -6.04 14.57 12.92
N VAL A 87 -7.16 14.48 13.63
CA VAL A 87 -8.47 14.23 13.01
C VAL A 87 -8.93 15.46 12.26
N GLU A 88 -9.18 15.29 10.97
CA GLU A 88 -9.80 16.28 10.09
C GLU A 88 -11.29 16.01 9.94
N GLU A 89 -11.69 14.74 9.89
CA GLU A 89 -13.09 14.32 9.75
C GLU A 89 -13.36 12.96 10.41
N ALA A 90 -14.54 12.81 11.00
CA ALA A 90 -15.10 11.53 11.43
C ALA A 90 -16.43 11.31 10.72
N TYR A 91 -16.55 10.24 9.93
CA TYR A 91 -17.68 10.06 9.02
C TYR A 91 -18.12 8.60 8.89
N ALA A 92 -19.31 8.40 8.32
CA ALA A 92 -19.84 7.10 7.97
C ALA A 92 -19.74 6.86 6.45
N LEU A 93 -19.52 5.61 6.08
CA LEU A 93 -19.40 5.11 4.73
C LEU A 93 -20.62 4.25 4.37
N ASP A 94 -21.10 4.41 3.14
CA ASP A 94 -21.90 3.39 2.47
C ASP A 94 -20.93 2.35 1.88
N LEU A 95 -20.72 1.25 2.61
CA LEU A 95 -19.73 0.24 2.23
C LEU A 95 -20.12 -0.51 0.96
N GLU A 96 -21.42 -0.68 0.67
CA GLU A 96 -21.89 -1.32 -0.56
C GLU A 96 -21.62 -0.42 -1.77
N ALA A 97 -21.95 0.87 -1.67
CA ALA A 97 -21.63 1.83 -2.73
C ALA A 97 -20.13 1.94 -2.97
N LEU A 98 -19.33 2.00 -1.89
CA LEU A 98 -17.88 2.01 -1.98
C LEU A 98 -17.34 0.72 -2.61
N ALA A 99 -17.91 -0.44 -2.26
CA ALA A 99 -17.51 -1.73 -2.82
C ALA A 99 -17.79 -1.80 -4.33
N ARG A 100 -18.99 -1.40 -4.78
CA ARG A 100 -19.32 -1.27 -6.21
C ARG A 100 -18.31 -0.39 -6.93
N ALA A 101 -18.06 0.79 -6.38
CA ALA A 101 -17.21 1.80 -7.01
C ALA A 101 -15.77 1.30 -7.13
N VAL A 102 -15.21 0.66 -6.10
CA VAL A 102 -13.79 0.26 -6.06
C VAL A 102 -13.55 -1.11 -6.72
N PHE A 103 -14.39 -2.11 -6.44
CA PHE A 103 -14.17 -3.50 -6.86
C PHE A 103 -15.04 -3.93 -8.03
N GLY A 104 -16.05 -3.13 -8.41
CA GLY A 104 -17.04 -3.51 -9.43
C GLY A 104 -18.06 -4.55 -8.95
N THR A 105 -18.06 -4.87 -7.66
CA THR A 105 -18.98 -5.84 -7.04
C THR A 105 -19.15 -5.55 -5.55
N GLU A 106 -20.29 -5.95 -4.99
CA GLU A 106 -20.58 -5.94 -3.54
C GLU A 106 -20.48 -7.33 -2.92
N SER A 107 -20.18 -8.35 -3.73
CA SER A 107 -20.21 -9.73 -3.27
C SER A 107 -19.15 -9.95 -2.17
N PRO A 108 -19.54 -10.41 -0.97
CA PRO A 108 -18.59 -10.78 0.07
C PRO A 108 -17.71 -11.99 -0.30
N ALA A 109 -18.00 -12.68 -1.42
CA ALA A 109 -17.09 -13.68 -1.97
C ALA A 109 -15.81 -13.04 -2.52
N HIS A 110 -15.83 -11.76 -2.91
CA HIS A 110 -14.65 -11.02 -3.32
C HIS A 110 -13.79 -10.69 -2.08
N PRO A 111 -12.50 -11.08 -2.04
CA PRO A 111 -11.68 -10.95 -0.82
C PRO A 111 -11.49 -9.50 -0.38
N GLY A 112 -11.38 -8.56 -1.33
CA GLY A 112 -11.30 -7.12 -1.04
C GLY A 112 -12.59 -6.57 -0.43
N VAL A 113 -13.75 -7.04 -0.90
CA VAL A 113 -15.06 -6.59 -0.40
C VAL A 113 -15.29 -7.15 1.00
N ARG A 114 -15.04 -8.45 1.19
CA ARG A 114 -15.09 -9.09 2.52
C ARG A 114 -14.25 -8.34 3.55
N ARG A 115 -13.04 -7.94 3.17
CA ARG A 115 -12.14 -7.18 4.04
C ARG A 115 -12.65 -5.77 4.32
N LEU A 116 -13.20 -5.08 3.32
CA LEU A 116 -13.82 -3.76 3.49
C LEU A 116 -14.97 -3.84 4.52
N LEU A 117 -15.91 -4.76 4.30
CA LEU A 117 -17.08 -4.95 5.17
C LEU A 117 -16.68 -5.28 6.62
N ALA A 118 -15.65 -6.10 6.81
CA ALA A 118 -15.21 -6.54 8.13
C ALA A 118 -14.59 -5.42 9.00
N LYS A 119 -14.10 -4.32 8.41
CA LYS A 119 -13.45 -3.22 9.15
C LYS A 119 -14.44 -2.22 9.75
N GLY A 120 -15.68 -2.23 9.30
CA GLY A 120 -16.76 -1.39 9.82
C GLY A 120 -17.00 -0.11 9.02
N PRO A 121 -18.19 0.50 9.19
CA PRO A 121 -18.68 1.56 8.31
C PRO A 121 -18.24 2.96 8.73
N TYR A 122 -17.53 3.12 9.85
CA TYR A 122 -17.06 4.44 10.30
C TYR A 122 -15.62 4.64 9.87
N ALA A 123 -15.23 5.88 9.61
CA ALA A 123 -13.86 6.21 9.25
C ALA A 123 -13.39 7.50 9.91
N LEU A 124 -12.08 7.58 10.13
CA LEU A 124 -11.39 8.81 10.50
C LEU A 124 -10.47 9.23 9.35
N GLY A 125 -10.68 10.46 8.88
CA GLY A 125 -9.80 11.15 7.93
C GLY A 125 -8.87 12.11 8.67
N GLY A 126 -7.61 12.17 8.27
CA GLY A 126 -6.65 13.09 8.86
C GLY A 126 -5.19 12.68 8.70
N ARG A 127 -4.30 13.60 9.06
CA ARG A 127 -2.85 13.43 8.95
C ARG A 127 -2.31 12.51 10.02
N VAL A 128 -1.34 11.69 9.64
CA VAL A 128 -0.71 10.72 10.54
C VAL A 128 0.75 11.07 10.76
N GLU A 129 1.18 10.98 12.02
CA GLU A 129 2.58 11.06 12.44
C GLU A 129 2.97 9.74 13.12
N VAL A 130 4.03 9.09 12.62
CA VAL A 130 4.49 7.81 13.18
C VAL A 130 5.31 8.07 14.43
N LEU A 131 4.89 7.48 15.55
CA LEU A 131 5.60 7.50 16.82
C LEU A 131 6.57 6.33 16.96
N ARG A 132 6.16 5.15 16.47
CA ARG A 132 6.97 3.92 16.51
C ARG A 132 6.84 3.16 15.20
N TRP A 133 7.94 3.14 14.46
CA TRP A 133 8.10 2.32 13.27
C TRP A 133 8.11 0.85 13.63
N ARG A 134 7.46 0.01 12.81
CA ARG A 134 7.64 -1.44 12.91
C ARG A 134 9.09 -1.84 12.55
N PRO A 135 9.56 -2.99 13.03
CA PRO A 135 10.77 -3.60 12.50
C PRO A 135 10.61 -3.89 11.00
N ARG A 136 11.58 -3.45 10.19
CA ARG A 136 11.63 -3.70 8.74
C ARG A 136 12.70 -4.73 8.44
N GLY A 137 12.36 -5.73 7.63
CA GLY A 137 13.33 -6.66 7.07
C GLY A 137 14.25 -5.99 6.04
N PRO A 138 15.34 -6.65 5.63
CA PRO A 138 16.33 -6.07 4.69
C PRO A 138 15.75 -5.73 3.31
N LEU A 139 14.66 -6.41 2.90
CA LEU A 139 13.98 -6.17 1.64
C LEU A 139 12.99 -5.00 1.71
N GLU A 140 12.58 -4.56 2.89
CA GLU A 140 11.50 -3.59 3.10
C GLU A 140 12.03 -2.16 3.08
N LYS A 141 12.54 -1.77 1.91
CA LYS A 141 13.11 -0.43 1.68
C LYS A 141 12.01 0.62 1.56
N THR A 142 12.26 1.84 2.07
CA THR A 142 11.40 3.00 1.84
C THR A 142 11.56 3.52 0.41
N PRO A 143 10.63 4.33 -0.11
CA PRO A 143 10.80 5.00 -1.40
C PRO A 143 12.11 5.80 -1.50
N GLU A 144 12.53 6.46 -0.42
CA GLU A 144 13.79 7.21 -0.40
C GLU A 144 15.01 6.31 -0.51
N GLU A 145 15.04 5.20 0.24
CA GLU A 145 16.11 4.21 0.20
C GLU A 145 16.21 3.57 -1.19
N VAL A 146 15.09 3.23 -1.83
CA VAL A 146 15.08 2.66 -3.19
C VAL A 146 15.54 3.69 -4.24
N ARG A 147 15.10 4.95 -4.16
CA ARG A 147 15.60 6.01 -5.05
C ARG A 147 17.10 6.24 -4.85
N GLY A 148 17.60 6.15 -3.60
CA GLY A 148 19.02 6.19 -3.28
C GLY A 148 19.80 5.07 -3.97
N PHE A 149 19.30 3.84 -3.82
CA PHE A 149 19.87 2.65 -4.46
C PHE A 149 19.98 2.80 -5.99
N PHE A 150 18.97 3.35 -6.66
CA PHE A 150 19.03 3.62 -8.11
C PHE A 150 20.07 4.68 -8.48
N ARG A 151 20.15 5.78 -7.72
CA ARG A 151 21.13 6.84 -7.96
C ARG A 151 22.57 6.34 -7.80
N GLU A 152 22.85 5.56 -6.76
CA GLU A 152 24.17 4.97 -6.52
C GLU A 152 24.63 4.07 -7.66
N ARG A 153 23.69 3.42 -8.36
CA ARG A 153 23.95 2.57 -9.52
C ARG A 153 23.89 3.31 -10.86
N GLY A 154 23.58 4.60 -10.85
CA GLY A 154 23.39 5.38 -12.06
C GLY A 154 22.19 4.95 -12.91
N TRP A 155 21.22 4.21 -12.36
CA TRP A 155 20.02 3.79 -13.10
C TRP A 155 19.10 4.98 -13.33
N ARG A 156 18.82 5.28 -14.59
CA ARG A 156 17.92 6.37 -15.03
C ARG A 156 16.57 5.81 -15.48
N LYS A 157 16.58 4.68 -16.18
CA LYS A 157 15.39 3.97 -16.63
C LYS A 157 15.24 2.71 -15.77
N VAL A 158 14.14 2.63 -15.03
CA VAL A 158 13.87 1.49 -14.13
C VAL A 158 12.46 0.98 -14.40
N VAL A 159 12.36 -0.31 -14.69
CA VAL A 159 11.07 -1.00 -14.81
C VAL A 159 10.77 -1.65 -13.46
N ALA A 160 9.65 -1.27 -12.84
CA ALA A 160 9.14 -2.00 -11.69
C ALA A 160 8.20 -3.12 -12.15
N PHE A 161 8.34 -4.29 -11.53
CA PHE A 161 7.51 -5.45 -11.76
C PHE A 161 6.76 -5.82 -10.47
N GLN A 162 5.43 -5.70 -10.52
CA GLN A 162 4.55 -6.06 -9.41
C GLN A 162 4.34 -7.58 -9.37
N THR A 163 4.31 -8.16 -8.16
CA THR A 163 3.89 -9.54 -7.98
C THR A 163 3.32 -9.80 -6.59
N ARG A 164 2.50 -10.83 -6.48
CA ARG A 164 2.02 -11.39 -5.20
C ARG A 164 2.22 -12.91 -5.13
N ASN A 165 2.87 -13.49 -6.14
CA ASN A 165 3.01 -14.93 -6.32
C ASN A 165 4.46 -15.32 -6.56
N ALA A 166 4.78 -16.61 -6.38
CA ALA A 166 6.07 -17.15 -6.75
C ALA A 166 6.28 -17.04 -8.28
N PRO A 167 7.53 -16.82 -8.74
CA PRO A 167 7.81 -16.71 -10.15
C PRO A 167 7.59 -18.04 -10.89
N HIS A 168 7.15 -17.92 -12.14
CA HIS A 168 7.18 -18.97 -13.15
C HIS A 168 7.65 -18.36 -14.47
N ARG A 169 7.76 -19.15 -15.55
CA ARG A 169 8.37 -18.71 -16.83
C ARG A 169 7.71 -17.46 -17.43
N ALA A 170 6.39 -17.28 -17.29
CA ALA A 170 5.72 -16.05 -17.73
C ALA A 170 6.14 -14.79 -16.92
N HIS A 171 6.30 -14.90 -15.59
CA HIS A 171 6.83 -13.80 -14.77
C HIS A 171 8.27 -13.48 -15.17
N GLU A 172 9.10 -14.51 -15.37
CA GLU A 172 10.47 -14.36 -15.83
C GLU A 172 10.54 -13.67 -17.21
N TYR A 173 9.66 -14.03 -18.15
CA TYR A 173 9.58 -13.39 -19.46
C TYR A 173 9.33 -11.88 -19.35
N LEU A 174 8.40 -11.45 -18.50
CA LEU A 174 8.11 -10.03 -18.28
C LEU A 174 9.30 -9.30 -17.62
N ILE A 175 9.99 -9.94 -16.67
CA ILE A 175 11.20 -9.38 -16.07
C ILE A 175 12.30 -9.22 -17.13
N ARG A 176 12.49 -10.21 -18.01
CA ARG A 176 13.44 -10.14 -19.13
C ARG A 176 13.08 -9.03 -20.11
N LEU A 177 11.80 -8.87 -20.44
CA LEU A 177 11.33 -7.74 -21.25
C LEU A 177 11.71 -6.39 -20.60
N GLY A 178 11.55 -6.27 -19.29
CA GLY A 178 11.99 -5.09 -18.55
C GLY A 178 13.51 -4.84 -18.66
N LEU A 179 14.32 -5.89 -18.58
CA LEU A 179 15.78 -5.82 -18.70
C LEU A 179 16.25 -5.35 -20.09
N GLU A 180 15.54 -5.70 -21.15
CA GLU A 180 15.86 -5.23 -22.51
C GLU A 180 15.58 -3.73 -22.70
N MET A 181 14.70 -3.15 -21.88
CA MET A 181 14.22 -1.79 -22.08
C MET A 181 14.80 -0.76 -21.10
N ALA A 182 15.44 -1.17 -20.00
CA ALA A 182 15.75 -0.30 -18.86
C ALA A 182 17.20 -0.48 -18.40
N ASP A 183 17.70 0.36 -17.48
CA ASP A 183 19.01 0.16 -16.85
C ASP A 183 18.95 -0.95 -15.80
N GLY A 184 17.80 -1.11 -15.13
CA GLY A 184 17.55 -2.20 -14.22
C GLY A 184 16.07 -2.47 -13.97
N VAL A 185 15.80 -3.60 -13.33
CA VAL A 185 14.44 -4.03 -12.95
C VAL A 185 14.31 -4.11 -11.44
N LEU A 186 13.28 -3.45 -10.92
CA LEU A 186 12.83 -3.59 -9.54
C LEU A 186 11.74 -4.67 -9.49
N VAL A 187 12.08 -5.86 -9.01
CA VAL A 187 11.10 -6.89 -8.66
C VAL A 187 10.54 -6.53 -7.28
N HIS A 188 9.23 -6.26 -7.20
CA HIS A 188 8.63 -5.63 -6.02
C HIS A 188 7.44 -6.43 -5.47
N PRO A 189 7.63 -7.62 -4.87
CA PRO A 189 6.56 -8.40 -4.28
C PRO A 189 5.77 -7.67 -3.19
N ILE A 190 4.47 -7.95 -3.12
CA ILE A 190 3.61 -7.55 -2.01
C ILE A 190 3.82 -8.45 -0.80
N LEU A 191 4.19 -7.83 0.32
CA LEU A 191 4.46 -8.53 1.59
C LEU A 191 3.27 -8.55 2.54
N GLY A 192 2.30 -7.63 2.37
CA GLY A 192 1.12 -7.54 3.23
C GLY A 192 0.11 -8.66 3.01
N ALA A 193 -1.06 -8.51 3.62
CA ALA A 193 -2.11 -9.53 3.61
C ALA A 193 -2.57 -9.89 2.19
N LYS A 194 -2.58 -11.19 1.90
CA LYS A 194 -3.03 -11.82 0.65
C LYS A 194 -4.24 -12.72 0.90
N LYS A 195 -4.90 -13.20 -0.16
CA LYS A 195 -5.96 -14.22 -0.10
C LYS A 195 -5.36 -15.60 0.23
N GLU A 196 -6.19 -16.50 0.73
CA GLU A 196 -5.76 -17.78 1.33
C GLU A 196 -5.01 -18.72 0.37
N ASP A 197 -5.30 -18.66 -0.93
CA ASP A 197 -4.67 -19.50 -1.96
C ASP A 197 -3.41 -18.89 -2.59
N ASP A 198 -2.99 -17.68 -2.18
CA ASP A 198 -1.71 -17.12 -2.63
C ASP A 198 -0.53 -17.74 -1.84
N PHE A 199 0.64 -17.84 -2.48
CA PHE A 199 1.84 -18.37 -1.82
C PHE A 199 2.25 -17.54 -0.59
N PRO A 200 2.80 -18.17 0.47
CA PRO A 200 3.38 -17.45 1.60
C PRO A 200 4.51 -16.52 1.15
N THR A 201 4.62 -15.35 1.79
CA THR A 201 5.65 -14.34 1.47
C THR A 201 7.07 -14.92 1.49
N GLU A 202 7.37 -15.79 2.46
CA GLU A 202 8.68 -16.44 2.55
C GLU A 202 9.01 -17.28 1.31
N VAL A 203 8.03 -18.03 0.78
CA VAL A 203 8.20 -18.85 -0.42
C VAL A 203 8.41 -17.96 -1.64
N ILE A 204 7.63 -16.88 -1.77
CA ILE A 204 7.76 -15.91 -2.87
C ILE A 204 9.17 -15.31 -2.88
N VAL A 205 9.64 -14.83 -1.72
CA VAL A 205 10.96 -14.21 -1.58
C VAL A 205 12.06 -15.20 -1.95
N LYS A 206 12.05 -16.41 -1.37
CA LYS A 206 13.05 -17.44 -1.67
C LYS A 206 13.05 -17.84 -3.14
N ALA A 207 11.89 -17.96 -3.76
CA ALA A 207 11.77 -18.32 -5.17
C ALA A 207 12.29 -17.21 -6.10
N TYR A 208 12.04 -15.93 -5.79
CA TYR A 208 12.64 -14.83 -6.55
C TYR A 208 14.14 -14.71 -6.33
N GLN A 209 14.64 -14.93 -5.10
CA GLN A 209 16.08 -14.96 -4.83
C GLN A 209 16.75 -16.05 -5.68
N ALA A 210 16.24 -17.28 -5.65
CA ALA A 210 16.76 -18.38 -6.46
C ALA A 210 16.69 -18.10 -7.97
N LEU A 211 15.59 -17.48 -8.45
CA LEU A 211 15.46 -17.08 -9.85
C LEU A 211 16.52 -16.04 -10.24
N ILE A 212 16.71 -15.02 -9.40
CA ILE A 212 17.65 -13.94 -9.67
C ILE A 212 19.08 -14.47 -9.63
N GLU A 213 19.42 -15.25 -8.61
CA GLU A 213 20.77 -15.80 -8.43
C GLU A 213 21.16 -16.77 -9.55
N GLY A 214 20.24 -17.65 -9.95
CA GLY A 214 20.53 -18.72 -10.91
C GLY A 214 20.32 -18.36 -12.38
N PHE A 215 19.47 -17.38 -12.70
CA PHE A 215 18.97 -17.21 -14.08
C PHE A 215 18.91 -15.77 -14.59
N LEU A 216 19.12 -14.74 -13.75
CA LEU A 216 19.04 -13.33 -14.15
C LEU A 216 20.33 -12.56 -13.82
N PRO A 217 20.61 -11.43 -14.49
CA PRO A 217 21.75 -10.58 -14.17
C PRO A 217 21.56 -9.89 -12.82
N GLN A 218 22.25 -10.39 -11.79
CA GLN A 218 22.13 -9.92 -10.39
C GLN A 218 22.53 -8.45 -10.21
N ASP A 219 23.38 -7.92 -11.09
CA ASP A 219 23.79 -6.52 -11.12
C ASP A 219 22.70 -5.58 -11.66
N ARG A 220 21.68 -6.12 -12.36
CA ARG A 220 20.60 -5.36 -13.02
C ARG A 220 19.19 -5.71 -12.53
N VAL A 221 19.03 -6.69 -11.64
CA VAL A 221 17.74 -7.05 -11.04
C VAL A 221 17.83 -6.91 -9.52
N VAL A 222 17.01 -6.04 -8.95
CA VAL A 222 16.91 -5.87 -7.50
C VAL A 222 15.58 -6.39 -6.97
N LEU A 223 15.63 -7.10 -5.85
CA LEU A 223 14.47 -7.57 -5.11
C LEU A 223 14.29 -6.71 -3.86
N PHE A 224 13.19 -5.94 -3.81
CA PHE A 224 12.71 -5.29 -2.59
C PHE A 224 11.24 -5.64 -2.39
N GLY A 225 10.70 -5.46 -1.19
CA GLY A 225 9.30 -5.74 -0.88
C GLY A 225 8.47 -4.47 -0.69
N LEU A 226 7.20 -4.53 -1.07
CA LEU A 226 6.21 -3.51 -0.76
C LEU A 226 5.26 -4.05 0.31
N ALA A 227 5.34 -3.50 1.51
CA ALA A 227 4.51 -3.91 2.64
C ALA A 227 3.19 -3.14 2.65
N THR A 228 2.20 -3.65 1.94
CA THR A 228 0.82 -3.15 1.91
C THR A 228 -0.13 -4.31 1.58
N PRO A 229 -1.40 -4.31 2.00
CA PRO A 229 -2.31 -5.39 1.64
C PRO A 229 -2.62 -5.42 0.13
N MET A 230 -2.86 -6.60 -0.43
CA MET A 230 -3.55 -6.70 -1.73
C MET A 230 -5.03 -6.40 -1.53
N ARG A 231 -5.61 -5.52 -2.36
CA ARG A 231 -7.04 -5.20 -2.42
C ARG A 231 -7.79 -6.11 -3.39
N TYR A 232 -7.12 -6.63 -4.41
CA TYR A 232 -7.70 -7.39 -5.53
C TYR A 232 -8.68 -6.56 -6.37
N ALA A 233 -8.45 -5.25 -6.52
CA ALA A 233 -9.34 -4.34 -7.25
C ALA A 233 -8.98 -4.18 -8.74
N GLY A 234 -8.35 -5.21 -9.32
CA GLY A 234 -8.10 -5.35 -10.75
C GLY A 234 -7.54 -4.08 -11.41
N PRO A 235 -8.23 -3.48 -12.41
CA PRO A 235 -7.74 -2.28 -13.11
C PRO A 235 -7.44 -1.08 -12.20
N LYS A 236 -8.26 -0.82 -11.18
CA LYS A 236 -8.01 0.30 -10.25
C LYS A 236 -6.75 0.07 -9.43
N GLU A 237 -6.52 -1.17 -9.00
CA GLU A 237 -5.32 -1.51 -8.25
C GLU A 237 -4.06 -1.51 -9.11
N ALA A 238 -4.17 -1.82 -10.41
CA ALA A 238 -3.05 -1.70 -11.34
C ALA A 238 -2.53 -0.25 -11.44
N VAL A 239 -3.45 0.73 -11.50
CA VAL A 239 -3.09 2.16 -11.47
C VAL A 239 -2.45 2.54 -10.14
N PHE A 240 -3.00 2.06 -9.02
CA PHE A 240 -2.41 2.26 -7.69
C PHE A 240 -0.98 1.71 -7.62
N HIS A 241 -0.75 0.49 -8.08
CA HIS A 241 0.58 -0.09 -8.12
C HIS A 241 1.56 0.73 -8.97
N ALA A 242 1.14 1.22 -10.13
CA ALA A 242 1.97 2.07 -10.97
C ALA A 242 2.34 3.39 -10.26
N LEU A 243 1.36 4.06 -9.64
CA LEU A 243 1.57 5.31 -8.89
C LEU A 243 2.52 5.12 -7.70
N VAL A 244 2.36 4.04 -6.94
CA VAL A 244 3.25 3.71 -5.83
C VAL A 244 4.67 3.48 -6.36
N ARG A 245 4.84 2.69 -7.42
CA ARG A 245 6.19 2.38 -7.96
C ARG A 245 6.87 3.61 -8.56
N ARG A 246 6.10 4.55 -9.12
CA ARG A 246 6.62 5.88 -9.48
C ARG A 246 7.22 6.58 -8.26
N ASN A 247 6.56 6.53 -7.10
CA ASN A 247 7.09 7.13 -5.86
C ASN A 247 8.38 6.43 -5.39
N PHE A 248 8.53 5.12 -5.65
CA PHE A 248 9.79 4.39 -5.42
C PHE A 248 10.90 4.69 -6.45
N GLY A 249 10.62 5.52 -7.48
CA GLY A 249 11.59 5.93 -8.50
C GLY A 249 11.56 5.11 -9.78
N ALA A 250 10.59 4.21 -9.95
CA ALA A 250 10.40 3.51 -11.21
C ALA A 250 9.92 4.48 -12.30
N THR A 251 10.46 4.35 -13.51
CA THR A 251 10.02 5.14 -14.68
C THR A 251 9.07 4.37 -15.59
N HIS A 252 9.03 3.05 -15.44
CA HIS A 252 8.16 2.13 -16.18
C HIS A 252 7.56 1.12 -15.19
N PHE A 253 6.42 0.55 -15.54
CA PHE A 253 5.69 -0.38 -14.69
C PHE A 253 5.13 -1.55 -15.51
N LEU A 254 5.30 -2.76 -15.00
CA LEU A 254 4.75 -4.02 -15.49
C LEU A 254 3.84 -4.63 -14.41
#